data_AF-A0A2C6VEP0-F1
#
_entry.id   AF-A0A2C6VEP0-F1
#
_cell.length_a   1.000
_cell.length_b   1.000
_cell.length_c   1.000
_cell.angle_alpha   90.00
_cell.angle_beta   90.00
_cell.angle_gamma   90.00
#
_symmetry.space_group_name_H-M   'P 1'
#
loop_
_entity.id
_entity.type
_entity.pdbx_description
1 polymer ?
#
loop_
_entity_poly.entity_id
_entity_poly.type
_entity_poly.pdbx_seq_one_letter_code
_entity_poly.pdbx_strand_id
1 'polypeptide(L)'
;MNYYDLNSLGLKYKNIGILNKYYVEDTFFAVAEQFVEPYKITATQKILGIKYSSVTFNIFTSIYYLEQYCFNSNNKYQELINTQSSNFYIQATYDNLYQLLNFMTLSEEENIKLYNDDQKRYNKEKGFRIEKLKRDNKNIKIIQLLEDLYKTKLKVVRKHNNYVKHNGHLEEFEENITKVYPLSFNKSNPLATIEKAMYNVKNDIDPLTSKAPRGKKVELNQLTGQILVIIEDLLDILDTTMEIYIDETYRELLRMMADNMD
;
A
#
# COMPACT_ATOMS: atom_id res chain seq x y z
N MET A 1 -19.40 -6.58 -3.51
CA MET A 1 -18.08 -6.40 -4.17
C MET A 1 -17.47 -5.11 -3.66
N ASN A 2 -16.19 -5.12 -3.27
CA ASN A 2 -15.49 -3.90 -2.85
C ASN A 2 -15.15 -3.07 -4.10
N TYR A 3 -16.16 -2.39 -4.64
CA TYR A 3 -15.94 -1.19 -5.42
C TYR A 3 -15.46 -0.13 -4.43
N TYR A 4 -14.17 0.19 -4.46
CA TYR A 4 -13.71 1.36 -3.72
C TYR A 4 -14.37 2.58 -4.36
N ASP A 5 -15.18 3.34 -3.62
CA ASP A 5 -15.76 4.60 -4.12
C ASP A 5 -14.66 5.64 -4.25
N LEU A 6 -13.99 5.66 -5.41
CA LEU A 6 -12.80 6.46 -5.67
C LEU A 6 -13.10 7.93 -6.02
N ASN A 7 -14.38 8.29 -6.21
CA ASN A 7 -14.76 9.60 -6.75
C ASN A 7 -14.31 10.77 -5.85
N SER A 8 -14.29 10.56 -4.53
CA SER A 8 -13.79 11.55 -3.57
C SER A 8 -12.26 11.54 -3.40
N LEU A 9 -11.60 10.44 -3.79
CA LEU A 9 -10.15 10.23 -3.68
C LEU A 9 -9.39 10.65 -4.94
N GLY A 10 -10.03 10.64 -6.11
CA GLY A 10 -9.43 11.04 -7.39
C GLY A 10 -9.00 12.51 -7.49
N LEU A 11 -9.51 13.35 -6.59
CA LEU A 11 -9.04 14.74 -6.42
C LEU A 11 -7.73 14.84 -5.61
N LYS A 12 -7.38 13.80 -4.85
CA LYS A 12 -6.28 13.78 -3.88
C LYS A 12 -5.10 12.93 -4.35
N TYR A 13 -5.40 11.86 -5.09
CA TYR A 13 -4.42 10.91 -5.58
C TYR A 13 -4.56 10.77 -7.09
N LYS A 14 -3.50 11.11 -7.82
CA LYS A 14 -3.48 11.11 -9.29
C LYS A 14 -3.74 9.71 -9.84
N ASN A 15 -3.17 8.72 -9.17
CA ASN A 15 -3.11 7.36 -9.67
C ASN A 15 -4.11 6.41 -8.98
N ILE A 16 -5.11 6.95 -8.28
CA ILE A 16 -6.05 6.15 -7.49
C ILE A 16 -6.84 5.13 -8.32
N GLY A 17 -7.10 5.43 -9.59
CA GLY A 17 -7.82 4.53 -10.51
C GLY A 17 -7.17 3.16 -10.65
N ILE A 18 -5.87 3.04 -10.37
CA ILE A 18 -5.14 1.76 -10.37
C ILE A 18 -5.71 0.78 -9.34
N LEU A 19 -6.38 1.24 -8.28
CA LEU A 19 -7.01 0.37 -7.28
C LEU A 19 -8.12 -0.52 -7.85
N ASN A 20 -8.77 -0.07 -8.94
CA ASN A 20 -9.81 -0.83 -9.63
C ASN A 20 -9.39 -1.29 -11.03
N LYS A 21 -8.34 -0.69 -11.64
CA LYS A 21 -7.92 -0.92 -13.04
C LYS A 21 -7.71 -2.39 -13.39
N TYR A 22 -7.20 -3.21 -12.48
CA TYR A 22 -6.86 -4.62 -12.74
C TYR A 22 -7.64 -5.60 -11.85
N TYR A 23 -8.71 -5.12 -11.23
CA TYR A 23 -9.54 -5.95 -10.38
C TYR A 23 -10.29 -6.96 -11.24
N VAL A 24 -10.13 -8.24 -10.91
CA VAL A 24 -10.92 -9.33 -11.46
C VAL A 24 -11.63 -10.03 -10.31
N GLU A 25 -12.93 -10.22 -10.45
CA GLU A 25 -13.73 -10.91 -9.43
C GLU A 25 -13.43 -12.41 -9.43
N ASP A 26 -13.51 -13.03 -8.25
CA ASP A 26 -13.26 -14.47 -8.08
C ASP A 26 -14.17 -15.34 -8.97
N THR A 27 -15.39 -14.87 -9.26
CA THR A 27 -16.33 -15.50 -10.19
C THR A 27 -15.79 -15.56 -11.62
N PHE A 28 -15.13 -14.50 -12.08
CA PHE A 28 -14.51 -14.45 -13.42
C PHE A 28 -13.29 -15.37 -13.50
N PHE A 29 -12.50 -15.48 -12.42
CA PHE A 29 -11.43 -16.48 -12.35
C PHE A 29 -11.97 -17.91 -12.47
N ALA A 30 -13.07 -18.24 -11.78
CA ALA A 30 -13.70 -19.56 -11.86
C ALA A 30 -14.24 -19.88 -13.26
N VAL A 31 -14.82 -18.87 -13.95
CA VAL A 31 -15.26 -19.02 -15.35
C VAL A 31 -14.07 -19.27 -16.28
N ALA A 32 -12.97 -18.54 -16.08
CA ALA A 32 -11.78 -18.64 -16.92
C ALA A 32 -11.04 -19.99 -16.78
N GLU A 33 -11.29 -20.74 -15.71
CA GLU A 33 -10.80 -22.13 -15.56
C GLU A 33 -11.47 -23.09 -16.56
N GLN A 34 -12.66 -22.75 -17.05
CA GLN A 34 -13.44 -23.54 -17.99
C GLN A 34 -13.13 -23.19 -19.46
N PHE A 35 -12.26 -22.20 -19.71
CA PHE A 35 -11.86 -21.84 -21.06
C PHE A 35 -11.03 -22.96 -21.71
N VAL A 36 -11.00 -22.98 -23.05
CA VAL A 36 -10.20 -23.94 -23.80
C VAL A 36 -8.70 -23.74 -23.51
N GLU A 37 -7.92 -24.82 -23.58
CA GLU A 37 -6.54 -24.90 -23.07
C GLU A 37 -5.55 -23.77 -23.46
N PRO A 38 -5.62 -23.06 -24.61
CA PRO A 38 -4.76 -21.88 -24.83
C PRO A 38 -5.21 -20.60 -24.08
N TYR A 39 -6.49 -20.51 -23.69
CA TYR A 39 -7.07 -19.34 -23.02
C TYR A 39 -7.39 -19.61 -21.55
N LYS A 40 -7.02 -20.77 -21.03
CA LYS A 40 -7.29 -21.13 -19.65
C LYS A 40 -6.45 -20.28 -18.70
N ILE A 41 -7.08 -19.72 -17.68
CA ILE A 41 -6.35 -18.91 -16.70
C ILE A 41 -5.36 -19.79 -15.92
N THR A 42 -4.12 -19.34 -15.83
CA THR A 42 -3.06 -20.06 -15.11
C THR A 42 -3.11 -19.76 -13.61
N ALA A 43 -2.55 -20.64 -12.79
CA ALA A 43 -2.37 -20.38 -11.36
C ALA A 43 -1.45 -19.18 -11.12
N THR A 44 -0.47 -18.93 -12.00
CA THR A 44 0.35 -17.72 -11.96
C THR A 44 -0.51 -16.47 -12.05
N GLN A 45 -1.44 -16.39 -13.01
CA GLN A 45 -2.36 -15.25 -13.13
C GLN A 45 -3.35 -15.13 -11.94
N LYS A 46 -3.81 -16.25 -11.38
CA LYS A 46 -4.65 -16.21 -10.17
C LYS A 46 -3.90 -15.67 -8.96
N ILE A 47 -2.62 -16.06 -8.78
CA ILE A 47 -1.77 -15.50 -7.74
C ILE A 47 -1.50 -14.01 -7.98
N LEU A 48 -1.31 -13.59 -9.23
CA LEU A 48 -1.21 -12.18 -9.60
C LEU A 48 -2.47 -11.42 -9.14
N GLY A 49 -3.67 -11.94 -9.42
CA GLY A 49 -4.94 -11.37 -8.94
C GLY A 49 -5.05 -11.30 -7.42
N ILE A 50 -4.72 -12.37 -6.69
CA ILE A 50 -4.72 -12.39 -5.21
C ILE A 50 -3.78 -11.32 -4.66
N LYS A 51 -2.57 -11.20 -5.22
CA LYS A 51 -1.57 -10.25 -4.74
C LYS A 51 -1.92 -8.82 -5.13
N TYR A 52 -2.46 -8.58 -6.31
CA TYR A 52 -3.04 -7.29 -6.69
C TYR A 52 -4.08 -6.85 -5.65
N SER A 53 -5.08 -7.70 -5.35
CA SER A 53 -6.11 -7.43 -4.35
C SER A 53 -5.54 -7.17 -2.95
N SER A 54 -4.47 -7.89 -2.57
CA SER A 54 -3.78 -7.66 -1.29
C SER A 54 -3.09 -6.29 -1.25
N VAL A 55 -2.41 -5.91 -2.34
CA VAL A 55 -1.73 -4.61 -2.46
C VAL A 55 -2.74 -3.47 -2.47
N THR A 56 -3.81 -3.56 -3.27
CA THR A 56 -4.84 -2.52 -3.35
C THR A 56 -5.61 -2.37 -2.03
N PHE A 57 -5.94 -3.48 -1.36
CA PHE A 57 -6.54 -3.45 -0.03
C PHE A 57 -5.67 -2.69 0.98
N ASN A 58 -4.37 -2.97 1.00
CA ASN A 58 -3.45 -2.29 1.91
C ASN A 58 -3.33 -0.79 1.59
N ILE A 59 -3.23 -0.41 0.30
CA ILE A 59 -3.20 1.01 -0.10
C ILE A 59 -4.50 1.70 0.32
N PHE A 60 -5.65 1.13 0.00
CA PHE A 60 -6.95 1.70 0.38
C PHE A 60 -7.07 1.85 1.90
N THR A 61 -6.69 0.82 2.66
CA THR A 61 -6.76 0.85 4.12
C THR A 61 -5.81 1.90 4.69
N SER A 62 -4.62 2.05 4.11
CA SER A 62 -3.70 3.12 4.48
C SER A 62 -4.33 4.50 4.27
N ILE A 63 -4.95 4.72 3.11
CA ILE A 63 -5.67 5.97 2.79
C ILE A 63 -6.80 6.21 3.79
N TYR A 64 -7.62 5.19 4.07
CA TYR A 64 -8.70 5.28 5.05
C TYR A 64 -8.20 5.78 6.41
N TYR A 65 -7.12 5.20 6.93
CA TYR A 65 -6.56 5.63 8.20
C TYR A 65 -5.98 7.06 8.15
N LEU A 66 -5.41 7.50 7.02
CA LEU A 66 -5.03 8.90 6.86
C LEU A 66 -6.23 9.84 6.89
N GLU A 67 -7.36 9.44 6.30
CA GLU A 67 -8.58 10.24 6.34
C GLU A 67 -9.15 10.30 7.77
N GLN A 68 -9.13 9.19 8.51
CA GLN A 68 -9.51 9.19 9.92
C GLN A 68 -8.60 10.11 10.76
N TYR A 69 -7.29 10.12 10.47
CA TYR A 69 -6.35 11.07 11.05
C TYR A 69 -6.74 12.52 10.74
N CYS A 70 -6.98 12.84 9.46
CA CYS A 70 -7.25 14.20 9.00
C CYS A 70 -8.61 14.78 9.42
N PHE A 71 -9.65 13.94 9.52
CA PHE A 71 -11.04 14.43 9.61
C PHE A 71 -11.81 13.98 10.85
N ASN A 72 -11.47 12.83 11.43
CA ASN A 72 -12.32 12.16 12.42
C ASN A 72 -11.61 11.87 13.76
N SER A 73 -10.37 12.32 13.93
CA SER A 73 -9.64 12.11 15.17
C SER A 73 -10.10 13.10 16.23
N ASN A 74 -10.71 12.56 17.29
CA ASN A 74 -11.25 13.34 18.41
C ASN A 74 -10.21 13.60 19.51
N ASN A 75 -9.06 12.92 19.45
CA ASN A 75 -7.95 13.11 20.38
C ASN A 75 -6.60 12.64 19.79
N LYS A 76 -5.50 13.00 20.48
CA LYS A 76 -4.12 12.70 20.06
C LYS A 76 -3.79 11.20 20.01
N TYR A 77 -4.46 10.39 20.82
CA TYR A 77 -4.27 8.94 20.80
C TYR A 77 -4.84 8.34 19.50
N GLN A 78 -6.00 8.81 19.06
CA GLN A 78 -6.58 8.44 17.77
C GLN A 78 -5.71 8.93 16.60
N GLU A 79 -5.18 10.15 16.67
CA GLU A 79 -4.26 10.67 15.66
C GLU A 79 -3.03 9.76 15.47
N LEU A 80 -2.43 9.33 16.58
CA LEU A 80 -1.28 8.43 16.59
C LEU A 80 -1.64 7.06 16.00
N ILE A 81 -2.72 6.43 16.49
CA ILE A 81 -3.15 5.11 15.99
C ILE A 81 -3.40 5.16 14.49
N ASN A 82 -4.16 6.15 14.02
CA ASN A 82 -4.50 6.27 12.62
C ASN A 82 -3.25 6.44 11.74
N THR A 83 -2.31 7.30 12.15
CA THR A 83 -1.05 7.47 11.41
C THR A 83 -0.20 6.19 11.39
N GLN A 84 -0.14 5.46 12.50
CA GLN A 84 0.62 4.22 12.61
C GLN A 84 -0.02 3.06 11.86
N SER A 85 -1.34 2.92 11.93
CA SER A 85 -2.10 1.97 11.11
C SER A 85 -1.86 2.24 9.63
N SER A 86 -1.96 3.50 9.21
CA SER A 86 -1.66 3.90 7.82
C SER A 86 -0.25 3.49 7.38
N ASN A 87 0.75 3.74 8.25
CA ASN A 87 2.14 3.35 8.03
C ASN A 87 2.31 1.82 7.90
N PHE A 88 1.69 1.06 8.79
CA PHE A 88 1.73 -0.40 8.78
C PHE A 88 1.24 -0.96 7.44
N TYR A 89 0.08 -0.48 6.98
CA TYR A 89 -0.48 -0.94 5.71
C TYR A 89 0.40 -0.58 4.51
N ILE A 90 1.08 0.56 4.51
CA ILE A 90 2.04 0.92 3.45
C ILE A 90 3.26 -0.01 3.41
N GLN A 91 3.75 -0.41 4.58
CA GLN A 91 4.82 -1.40 4.65
C GLN A 91 4.35 -2.75 4.13
N ALA A 92 3.13 -3.16 4.49
CA ALA A 92 2.51 -4.37 3.97
C ALA A 92 2.29 -4.31 2.45
N THR A 93 1.92 -3.15 1.89
CA THR A 93 1.86 -2.91 0.43
C THR A 93 3.20 -3.17 -0.23
N TYR A 94 4.26 -2.54 0.29
CA TYR A 94 5.62 -2.72 -0.22
C TYR A 94 6.08 -4.18 -0.15
N ASP A 95 5.84 -4.86 0.97
CA ASP A 95 6.21 -6.27 1.13
C ASP A 95 5.39 -7.18 0.21
N ASN A 96 4.10 -6.90 -0.02
CA ASN A 96 3.27 -7.67 -0.96
C ASN A 96 3.68 -7.49 -2.43
N LEU A 97 4.06 -6.27 -2.84
CA LEU A 97 4.64 -6.06 -4.18
C LEU A 97 5.92 -6.88 -4.36
N TYR A 98 6.77 -6.90 -3.33
CA TYR A 98 7.95 -7.73 -3.35
C TYR A 98 7.63 -9.24 -3.41
N GLN A 99 6.67 -9.71 -2.61
CA GLN A 99 6.23 -11.12 -2.66
C GLN A 99 5.66 -11.47 -4.03
N LEU A 100 4.86 -10.59 -4.62
CA LEU A 100 4.31 -10.74 -5.97
C LEU A 100 5.41 -11.03 -7.00
N LEU A 101 6.48 -10.23 -7.00
CA LEU A 101 7.61 -10.46 -7.92
C LEU A 101 8.26 -11.84 -7.75
N ASN A 102 8.32 -12.38 -6.52
CA ASN A 102 8.84 -13.75 -6.34
C ASN A 102 7.92 -14.78 -6.97
N PHE A 103 6.60 -14.67 -6.76
CA PHE A 103 5.63 -15.59 -7.36
C PHE A 103 5.70 -15.60 -8.88
N MET A 104 5.95 -14.44 -9.49
CA MET A 104 6.09 -14.33 -10.94
C MET A 104 7.37 -14.99 -11.48
N THR A 105 8.32 -15.37 -10.62
CA THR A 105 9.54 -16.09 -11.01
C THR A 105 9.46 -17.60 -10.78
N LEU A 106 8.39 -18.08 -10.13
CA LEU A 106 8.16 -19.52 -9.89
C LEU A 106 7.62 -20.21 -11.14
N SER A 107 7.76 -21.53 -11.19
CA SER A 107 7.10 -22.30 -12.26
C SER A 107 5.59 -22.36 -12.06
N GLU A 108 4.86 -22.62 -13.14
CA GLU A 108 3.40 -22.80 -13.06
C GLU A 108 3.02 -23.95 -12.12
N GLU A 109 3.78 -25.06 -12.11
CA GLU A 109 3.55 -26.17 -11.18
C GLU A 109 3.74 -25.77 -9.70
N GLU A 110 4.70 -24.89 -9.41
CA GLU A 110 4.88 -24.34 -8.07
C GLU A 110 3.70 -23.43 -7.69
N ASN A 111 3.28 -22.56 -8.60
CA ASN A 111 2.16 -21.66 -8.38
C ASN A 111 0.83 -22.41 -8.19
N ILE A 112 0.58 -23.50 -8.93
CA ILE A 112 -0.59 -24.38 -8.68
C ILE A 112 -0.59 -24.91 -7.23
N LYS A 113 0.57 -25.39 -6.76
CA LYS A 113 0.69 -25.91 -5.38
C LYS A 113 0.47 -24.84 -4.32
N LEU A 114 0.84 -23.59 -4.59
CA LEU A 114 0.72 -22.47 -3.65
C LEU A 114 -0.65 -21.79 -3.73
N TYR A 115 -1.32 -21.85 -4.87
CA TYR A 115 -2.69 -21.38 -5.03
C TYR A 115 -3.67 -22.29 -4.25
N ASN A 116 -3.50 -23.61 -4.36
CA ASN A 116 -4.39 -24.59 -3.73
C ASN A 116 -4.14 -24.81 -2.22
N ASP A 117 -3.09 -24.22 -1.63
CA ASP A 117 -2.72 -24.40 -0.23
C ASP A 117 -2.24 -23.08 0.38
N ASP A 118 -3.17 -22.38 1.04
CA ASP A 118 -2.94 -21.09 1.70
C ASP A 118 -1.85 -21.16 2.78
N GLN A 119 -1.84 -22.22 3.58
CA GLN A 119 -0.87 -22.37 4.67
C GLN A 119 0.54 -22.53 4.11
N LYS A 120 0.68 -23.32 3.04
CA LYS A 120 1.95 -23.49 2.34
C LYS A 120 2.40 -22.21 1.65
N ARG A 121 1.49 -21.47 1.02
CA ARG A 121 1.77 -20.15 0.44
C ARG A 121 2.29 -19.19 1.49
N TYR A 122 1.58 -19.05 2.60
CA TYR A 122 1.98 -18.17 3.70
C TYR A 122 3.37 -18.52 4.26
N ASN A 123 3.65 -19.82 4.43
CA ASN A 123 4.97 -20.26 4.90
C ASN A 123 6.09 -19.99 3.88
N LYS A 124 5.81 -20.09 2.58
CA LYS A 124 6.77 -19.73 1.53
C LYS A 124 7.05 -18.23 1.53
N GLU A 125 6.01 -17.39 1.65
CA GLU A 125 6.13 -15.92 1.66
C GLU A 125 7.03 -15.39 2.78
N LYS A 126 6.97 -16.01 3.97
CA LYS A 126 7.87 -15.69 5.10
C LYS A 126 9.35 -15.82 4.74
N GLY A 127 9.68 -16.65 3.75
CA GLY A 127 11.04 -16.90 3.30
C GLY A 127 11.55 -15.92 2.24
N PHE A 128 10.67 -15.14 1.62
CA PHE A 128 11.05 -14.19 0.57
C PHE A 128 11.88 -13.03 1.16
N ARG A 129 13.01 -12.70 0.51
CA ARG A 129 13.93 -11.61 0.88
C ARG A 129 14.37 -10.87 -0.39
N ILE A 130 14.30 -9.54 -0.42
CA ILE A 130 14.61 -8.72 -1.62
C ILE A 130 15.93 -9.10 -2.27
N GLU A 131 16.95 -9.35 -1.47
CA GLU A 131 18.29 -9.79 -1.90
C GLU A 131 18.32 -11.13 -2.67
N LYS A 132 17.27 -11.96 -2.52
CA LYS A 132 17.13 -13.26 -3.16
C LYS A 132 16.26 -13.23 -4.42
N LEU A 133 15.73 -12.07 -4.82
CA LEU A 133 14.89 -12.01 -6.01
C LEU A 133 15.70 -12.31 -7.27
N LYS A 134 15.19 -13.20 -8.11
CA LYS A 134 15.79 -13.50 -9.40
C LYS A 134 15.71 -12.26 -10.29
N ARG A 135 16.86 -11.71 -10.67
CA ARG A 135 16.95 -10.58 -11.61
C ARG A 135 16.86 -11.10 -13.04
N ASP A 136 15.66 -11.11 -13.60
CA ASP A 136 15.46 -11.25 -15.04
C ASP A 136 15.13 -9.89 -15.67
N ASN A 137 15.22 -9.80 -17.00
CA ASN A 137 15.01 -8.53 -17.72
C ASN A 137 13.63 -7.92 -17.48
N LYS A 138 12.60 -8.73 -17.19
CA LYS A 138 11.24 -8.24 -16.91
C LYS A 138 11.15 -7.57 -15.53
N ASN A 139 11.90 -8.07 -14.56
CA ASN A 139 11.86 -7.58 -13.18
C ASN A 139 12.78 -6.39 -12.89
N ILE A 140 13.87 -6.19 -13.65
CA ILE A 140 14.91 -5.20 -13.33
C ILE A 140 14.33 -3.82 -13.02
N LYS A 141 13.41 -3.33 -13.86
CA LYS A 141 12.79 -2.00 -13.68
C LYS A 141 12.00 -1.92 -12.37
N ILE A 142 11.18 -2.92 -12.08
CA ILE A 142 10.33 -2.93 -10.87
C ILE A 142 11.20 -3.03 -9.61
N ILE A 143 12.23 -3.88 -9.64
CA ILE A 143 13.20 -4.01 -8.53
C ILE A 143 13.87 -2.68 -8.26
N GLN A 144 14.33 -1.97 -9.29
CA GLN A 144 14.97 -0.66 -9.14
C GLN A 144 14.02 0.34 -8.48
N LEU A 145 12.77 0.43 -8.95
CA LEU A 145 11.77 1.32 -8.36
C LEU A 145 11.51 0.99 -6.88
N LEU A 146 11.40 -0.29 -6.52
CA LEU A 146 11.23 -0.71 -5.12
C LEU A 146 12.47 -0.42 -4.26
N GLU A 147 13.67 -0.70 -4.77
CA GLU A 147 14.93 -0.41 -4.08
C GLU A 147 15.11 1.09 -3.84
N ASP A 148 14.77 1.93 -4.83
CA ASP A 148 14.87 3.37 -4.73
C ASP A 148 13.82 3.94 -3.78
N LEU A 149 12.56 3.47 -3.86
CA LEU A 149 11.51 3.81 -2.91
C LEU A 149 11.94 3.49 -1.48
N TYR A 150 12.54 2.32 -1.27
CA TYR A 150 13.03 1.90 0.05
C TYR A 150 14.14 2.82 0.56
N LYS A 151 15.18 3.05 -0.25
CA LYS A 151 16.33 3.86 0.14
C LYS A 151 15.95 5.31 0.44
N THR A 152 15.04 5.88 -0.36
CA THR A 152 14.72 7.31 -0.32
C THR A 152 13.60 7.65 0.67
N LYS A 153 12.53 6.85 0.75
CA LYS A 153 11.32 7.19 1.51
C LYS A 153 10.95 6.12 2.55
N LEU A 154 10.86 4.85 2.14
CA LEU A 154 10.28 3.79 2.99
C LEU A 154 11.14 3.47 4.23
N LYS A 155 12.47 3.53 4.12
CA LYS A 155 13.40 3.35 5.26
C LYS A 155 13.17 4.38 6.36
N VAL A 156 12.75 5.59 6.01
CA VAL A 156 12.46 6.65 7.00
C VAL A 156 11.15 6.32 7.72
N VAL A 157 10.10 6.02 6.97
CA VAL A 157 8.77 5.72 7.49
C VAL A 157 8.74 4.42 8.33
N ARG A 158 9.51 3.39 7.94
CA ARG A 158 9.72 2.16 8.72
C ARG A 158 10.33 2.41 10.10
N LYS A 159 11.29 3.34 10.22
CA LYS A 159 11.91 3.68 11.52
C LYS A 159 10.91 4.29 12.51
N HIS A 160 9.82 4.88 12.02
CA HIS A 160 8.79 5.49 12.85
C HIS A 160 7.67 4.52 13.26
N ASN A 161 7.75 3.25 12.85
CA ASN A 161 6.76 2.20 13.16
C ASN A 161 7.02 1.46 14.48
N ASN A 162 7.89 1.98 15.36
CA ASN A 162 8.43 1.24 16.50
C ASN A 162 7.69 1.45 17.84
N TYR A 163 6.46 1.97 17.84
CA TYR A 163 5.77 2.28 19.10
C TYR A 163 4.83 1.18 19.60
N VAL A 164 4.51 0.20 18.75
CA VAL A 164 3.69 -0.95 19.12
C VAL A 164 4.59 -2.18 19.10
N LYS A 165 4.98 -2.70 20.28
CA LYS A 165 5.63 -4.02 20.34
C LYS A 165 4.68 -5.06 19.72
N HIS A 166 5.25 -6.18 19.27
CA HIS A 166 4.61 -7.33 18.60
C HIS A 166 3.28 -7.87 19.19
N ASN A 167 2.79 -7.35 20.32
CA ASN A 167 1.56 -7.74 21.00
C ASN A 167 0.64 -6.54 21.38
N GLY A 168 0.78 -5.35 20.79
CA GLY A 168 -0.14 -4.25 21.04
C GLY A 168 0.11 -3.44 22.33
N HIS A 169 1.28 -3.57 22.97
CA HIS A 169 1.65 -2.79 24.14
C HIS A 169 2.55 -1.61 23.76
N LEU A 170 2.15 -0.40 24.20
CA LEU A 170 2.94 0.83 24.13
C LEU A 170 4.01 0.82 25.24
N GLU A 171 5.21 1.36 24.97
CA GLU A 171 6.25 1.52 25.99
C GLU A 171 5.82 2.47 27.13
N GLU A 172 6.29 2.21 28.35
CA GLU A 172 5.90 2.89 29.58
C GLU A 172 6.12 4.42 29.55
N PHE A 173 5.20 5.13 30.22
CA PHE A 173 4.96 6.57 30.12
C PHE A 173 5.84 7.40 31.08
N GLU A 174 6.71 8.26 30.55
CA GLU A 174 7.23 9.47 31.23
C GLU A 174 7.29 10.65 30.23
N GLU A 175 7.06 11.88 30.72
CA GLU A 175 6.65 13.06 29.95
C GLU A 175 7.71 13.59 28.96
N ASN A 176 7.48 13.46 27.64
CA ASN A 176 8.20 14.21 26.59
C ASN A 176 7.23 14.94 25.65
N ILE A 177 7.53 16.19 25.29
CA ILE A 177 6.62 17.08 24.54
C ILE A 177 6.80 16.92 23.01
N THR A 178 5.78 16.42 22.31
CA THR A 178 5.65 16.50 20.85
C THR A 178 4.89 17.76 20.47
N LYS A 179 5.37 18.46 19.43
CA LYS A 179 4.68 19.60 18.82
C LYS A 179 3.86 19.10 17.64
N VAL A 180 2.57 19.38 17.66
CA VAL A 180 1.64 19.12 16.57
C VAL A 180 1.16 20.46 16.05
N TYR A 181 1.27 20.68 14.76
CA TYR A 181 0.81 21.92 14.14
C TYR A 181 -0.58 21.65 13.54
N PRO A 182 -1.63 22.33 14.03
CA PRO A 182 -2.97 22.14 13.49
C PRO A 182 -2.98 22.55 12.01
N LEU A 183 -3.52 21.67 11.17
CA LEU A 183 -3.66 21.91 9.74
C LEU A 183 -5.13 22.09 9.41
N SER A 184 -5.47 23.26 8.85
CA SER A 184 -6.75 23.46 8.18
C SER A 184 -6.59 23.08 6.72
N PHE A 185 -7.07 21.90 6.34
CA PHE A 185 -6.93 21.39 4.98
C PHE A 185 -7.75 22.21 3.99
N ASN A 186 -7.06 22.79 3.00
CA ASN A 186 -7.68 23.42 1.85
C ASN A 186 -8.01 22.35 0.80
N LYS A 187 -9.30 21.99 0.70
CA LYS A 187 -9.79 20.98 -0.24
C LYS A 187 -9.48 21.29 -1.71
N SER A 188 -9.36 22.56 -2.09
CA SER A 188 -9.08 22.96 -3.48
C SER A 188 -7.57 23.04 -3.79
N ASN A 189 -6.70 23.03 -2.77
CA ASN A 189 -5.26 23.03 -2.95
C ASN A 189 -4.54 22.31 -1.78
N PRO A 190 -4.44 20.97 -1.83
CA PRO A 190 -3.78 20.16 -0.82
C PRO A 190 -2.29 20.50 -0.65
N LEU A 191 -1.60 20.80 -1.76
CA LEU A 191 -0.19 21.22 -1.76
C LEU A 191 0.01 22.50 -0.96
N ALA A 192 -0.86 23.49 -1.10
CA ALA A 192 -0.81 24.71 -0.28
C ALA A 192 -1.01 24.44 1.22
N THR A 193 -1.76 23.39 1.59
CA THR A 193 -1.88 22.97 3.00
C THR A 193 -0.56 22.38 3.49
N ILE A 194 0.11 21.56 2.66
CA ILE A 194 1.41 20.96 2.97
C ILE A 194 2.49 22.04 3.04
N GLU A 195 2.51 23.00 2.11
CA GLU A 195 3.44 24.14 2.12
C GLU A 195 3.24 25.01 3.36
N LYS A 196 1.99 25.31 3.73
CA LYS A 196 1.65 26.02 4.97
C LYS A 196 2.03 25.20 6.21
N ALA A 197 1.86 23.88 6.18
CA ALA A 197 2.31 22.98 7.24
C ALA A 197 3.83 23.04 7.40
N MET A 198 4.57 22.92 6.31
CA MET A 198 6.03 23.01 6.28
C MET A 198 6.52 24.39 6.72
N TYR A 199 5.83 25.46 6.34
CA TYR A 199 6.10 26.81 6.79
C TYR A 199 5.87 26.97 8.30
N ASN A 200 4.74 26.49 8.83
CA ASN A 200 4.44 26.55 10.26
C ASN A 200 5.43 25.71 11.09
N VAL A 201 5.85 24.55 10.59
CA VAL A 201 6.91 23.71 11.19
C VAL A 201 8.26 24.43 11.18
N LYS A 202 8.65 25.02 10.04
CA LYS A 202 9.94 25.72 9.88
C LYS A 202 10.05 26.97 10.76
N ASN A 203 8.92 27.64 11.01
CA ASN A 203 8.86 28.90 11.74
C ASN A 203 8.24 28.78 13.14
N ASP A 204 7.96 27.56 13.62
CA ASP A 204 7.39 27.26 14.95
C ASP A 204 6.09 28.04 15.27
N ILE A 205 5.19 28.14 14.29
CA ILE A 205 3.95 28.93 14.40
C ILE A 205 2.86 28.09 15.07
N ASP A 206 2.37 28.54 16.22
CA ASP A 206 1.27 27.96 17.01
C ASP A 206 1.34 26.43 17.23
N PRO A 207 2.46 25.90 17.79
CA PRO A 207 2.59 24.48 18.09
C PRO A 207 1.65 24.07 19.23
N LEU A 208 0.80 23.07 18.99
CA LEU A 208 0.13 22.34 20.07
C LEU A 208 1.12 21.36 20.70
N THR A 209 1.38 21.50 21.99
CA THR A 209 2.32 20.63 22.73
C THR A 209 1.58 19.49 23.43
N SER A 210 2.00 18.23 23.25
CA SER A 210 1.41 17.06 23.94
C SER A 210 2.45 16.05 24.39
N LYS A 211 2.17 15.34 25.50
CA LYS A 211 3.01 14.26 26.03
C LYS A 211 3.01 13.05 25.07
N ALA A 212 4.19 12.52 24.72
CA ALA A 212 4.39 11.34 23.88
C ALA A 212 5.21 10.27 24.61
N PRO A 213 5.07 8.97 24.28
CA PRO A 213 5.87 7.88 24.87
C PRO A 213 7.37 8.05 24.61
N ARG A 214 8.21 7.44 25.45
CA ARG A 214 9.68 7.55 25.35
C ARG A 214 10.17 6.98 24.02
N GLY A 215 11.22 7.60 23.47
CA GLY A 215 11.90 7.15 22.25
C GLY A 215 11.46 7.91 21.01
N LYS A 216 12.16 9.01 20.70
CA LYS A 216 12.00 9.87 19.51
C LYS A 216 10.65 10.57 19.36
N LYS A 217 10.71 11.90 19.26
CA LYS A 217 9.61 12.76 18.82
C LYS A 217 9.24 12.36 17.38
N VAL A 218 8.04 11.83 17.18
CA VAL A 218 7.49 11.60 15.83
C VAL A 218 6.70 12.84 15.44
N GLU A 219 7.15 13.53 14.40
CA GLU A 219 6.36 14.61 13.82
C GLU A 219 5.29 13.97 12.91
N LEU A 220 4.09 13.73 13.46
CA LEU A 220 2.99 13.04 12.76
C LEU A 220 2.67 13.68 11.40
N ASN A 221 2.71 15.01 11.30
CA ASN A 221 2.52 15.72 10.04
C ASN A 221 3.59 15.34 8.99
N GLN A 222 4.85 15.19 9.41
CA GLN A 222 5.93 14.78 8.54
C GLN A 222 5.76 13.32 8.10
N LEU A 223 5.38 12.43 9.03
CA LEU A 223 5.12 11.03 8.76
C LEU A 223 3.95 10.87 7.77
N THR A 224 2.83 11.55 8.02
CA THR A 224 1.66 11.58 7.13
C THR A 224 2.03 12.12 5.75
N GLY A 225 2.78 13.23 5.66
CA GLY A 225 3.25 13.77 4.38
C GLY A 225 4.12 12.77 3.60
N GLN A 226 5.01 12.04 4.29
CA GLN A 226 5.81 11.00 3.67
C GLN A 226 4.97 9.81 3.19
N ILE A 227 3.99 9.39 3.99
CA ILE A 227 3.07 8.30 3.62
C ILE A 227 2.29 8.66 2.36
N LEU A 228 1.75 9.87 2.26
CA LEU A 228 1.00 10.34 1.08
C LEU A 228 1.83 10.20 -0.21
N VAL A 229 3.09 10.63 -0.17
CA VAL A 229 4.01 10.53 -1.31
C VAL A 229 4.31 9.06 -1.65
N ILE A 230 4.49 8.20 -0.64
CA ILE A 230 4.76 6.78 -0.84
C ILE A 230 3.54 6.07 -1.47
N ILE A 231 2.31 6.46 -1.14
CA ILE A 231 1.09 5.90 -1.76
C ILE A 231 1.14 6.05 -3.29
N GLU A 232 1.46 7.25 -3.78
CA GLU A 232 1.55 7.51 -5.22
C GLU A 232 2.64 6.65 -5.89
N ASP A 233 3.83 6.59 -5.31
CA ASP A 233 4.91 5.77 -5.86
C ASP A 233 4.51 4.28 -5.89
N LEU A 234 3.83 3.79 -4.85
CA LEU A 234 3.39 2.39 -4.78
C LEU A 234 2.30 2.08 -5.79
N LEU A 235 1.40 3.03 -6.07
CA LEU A 235 0.40 2.91 -7.13
C LEU A 235 1.08 2.83 -8.51
N ASP A 236 2.05 3.69 -8.80
CA ASP A 236 2.81 3.66 -10.05
C ASP A 236 3.61 2.35 -10.23
N ILE A 237 4.21 1.86 -9.15
CA ILE A 237 4.92 0.58 -9.15
C ILE A 237 3.95 -0.58 -9.38
N LEU A 238 2.77 -0.55 -8.73
CA LEU A 238 1.74 -1.57 -8.94
C LEU A 238 1.29 -1.59 -10.40
N ASP A 239 1.00 -0.44 -11.00
CA ASP A 239 0.60 -0.34 -12.41
C ASP A 239 1.67 -0.88 -13.36
N THR A 240 2.92 -0.46 -13.14
CA THR A 240 4.06 -1.00 -13.89
C THR A 240 4.18 -2.52 -13.75
N THR A 241 3.96 -3.04 -12.54
CA THR A 241 4.03 -4.48 -12.27
C THR A 241 2.91 -5.22 -12.99
N MET A 242 1.68 -4.72 -12.92
CA MET A 242 0.53 -5.35 -13.56
C MET A 242 0.69 -5.36 -15.08
N GLU A 243 1.06 -4.26 -15.72
CA GLU A 243 1.25 -4.22 -17.18
C GLU A 243 2.29 -5.23 -17.69
N ILE A 244 3.32 -5.53 -16.88
CA ILE A 244 4.37 -6.49 -17.24
C ILE A 244 3.88 -7.94 -17.16
N TYR A 245 2.95 -8.25 -16.24
CA TYR A 245 2.62 -9.62 -15.86
C TYR A 245 1.25 -10.12 -16.31
N ILE A 246 0.28 -9.23 -16.55
CA ILE A 246 -1.01 -9.67 -17.08
C ILE A 246 -0.85 -10.23 -18.49
N ASP A 247 -1.38 -11.43 -18.71
CA ASP A 247 -1.43 -12.07 -20.03
C ASP A 247 -2.73 -11.74 -20.78
N GLU A 248 -2.86 -12.28 -21.98
CA GLU A 248 -4.03 -12.06 -22.84
C GLU A 248 -5.32 -12.54 -22.17
N THR A 249 -5.29 -13.70 -21.50
CA THR A 249 -6.44 -14.22 -20.77
C THR A 249 -6.89 -13.27 -19.67
N TYR A 250 -5.96 -12.78 -18.84
CA TYR A 250 -6.29 -11.82 -17.78
C TYR A 250 -6.87 -10.53 -18.35
N ARG A 251 -6.30 -10.01 -19.46
CA ARG A 251 -6.81 -8.82 -20.16
C ARG A 251 -8.23 -9.04 -20.69
N GLU A 252 -8.54 -10.22 -21.21
CA GLU A 252 -9.89 -10.55 -21.64
C GLU A 252 -10.87 -10.62 -20.46
N LEU A 253 -10.47 -11.11 -19.28
CA LEU A 253 -11.32 -11.07 -18.08
C LEU A 253 -11.64 -9.64 -17.66
N LEU A 254 -10.66 -8.74 -17.70
CA LEU A 254 -10.88 -7.32 -17.43
C LEU A 254 -11.87 -6.71 -18.43
N ARG A 255 -11.76 -7.05 -19.72
CA ARG A 255 -12.68 -6.58 -20.76
C ARG A 255 -14.10 -7.08 -20.54
N MET A 256 -14.26 -8.38 -20.27
CA MET A 256 -15.57 -8.98 -20.00
C MET A 256 -16.23 -8.36 -18.77
N MET A 257 -15.47 -7.99 -17.75
CA MET A 257 -16.03 -7.30 -16.59
C MET A 257 -16.49 -5.89 -16.93
N ALA A 258 -15.71 -5.12 -17.70
CA ALA A 258 -16.08 -3.78 -18.13
C ALA A 258 -17.38 -3.77 -18.96
N ASP A 259 -17.52 -4.73 -19.89
CA ASP A 259 -18.70 -4.85 -20.76
C ASP A 259 -19.98 -5.23 -19.99
N ASN A 260 -19.86 -5.79 -18.78
CA ASN A 260 -21.00 -6.15 -17.92
C ASN A 260 -21.42 -5.01 -16.96
N MET A 261 -20.76 -3.84 -17.01
CA MET A 261 -21.07 -2.69 -16.17
C MET A 261 -21.88 -1.58 -16.88
N ASP A 262 -22.14 -1.75 -18.18
CA ASP A 262 -23.05 -0.92 -19.00
C ASP A 262 -24.46 -1.55 -19.10
#